data_AF-A0A851EAN4-F1
#
_entry.id   AF-A0A851EAN4-F1
#
_cell.length_a   1.000
_cell.length_b   1.000
_cell.length_c   1.000
_cell.angle_alpha   90.00
_cell.angle_beta   90.00
_cell.angle_gamma   90.00
#
_symmetry.space_group_name_H-M   'P 1'
#
loop_
_entity.id
_entity.type
_entity.pdbx_description
1 polymer ?
#
loop_
_entity_poly.entity_id
_entity_poly.type
_entity_poly.pdbx_seq_one_letter_code
_entity_poly.pdbx_strand_id
1 'polypeptide(L)' 'LQEYPKNNMVTGYASARDMKKYEGELHDFIPGTSGYAAYWVQSKFSIYCKKTKMKRK' A
#
# COMPACT_ATOMS: atom_id res chain seq x y z
N LEU A 1 -36.33 31.60 -17.50
CA LEU A 1 -35.40 30.90 -16.59
C LEU A 1 -35.91 29.48 -16.45
N GLN A 2 -35.20 28.51 -17.01
CA GLN A 2 -35.57 27.10 -16.93
C GLN A 2 -35.17 26.61 -15.54
N GLU A 3 -36.15 26.19 -14.73
CA GLU A 3 -35.94 25.82 -13.35
C GLU A 3 -35.30 24.42 -13.31
N TYR A 4 -33.98 24.38 -13.08
CA TYR A 4 -33.27 23.12 -12.90
C TYR A 4 -33.89 22.32 -11.75
N PRO A 5 -34.02 20.99 -11.85
CA PRO A 5 -34.52 20.18 -10.75
C PRO A 5 -33.63 20.39 -9.54
N LYS A 6 -34.16 21.04 -8.50
CA LYS A 6 -33.41 21.42 -7.28
C LYS A 6 -32.92 20.23 -6.45
N ASN A 7 -33.23 19.00 -6.88
CA ASN A 7 -32.98 17.81 -6.11
C ASN A 7 -32.31 16.71 -6.95
N ASN A 8 -31.02 16.90 -7.23
CA ASN A 8 -30.15 15.88 -7.86
C ASN A 8 -29.18 15.21 -6.86
N MET A 9 -29.37 15.40 -5.54
CA MET A 9 -28.46 14.88 -4.51
C MET A 9 -29.08 13.84 -3.57
N VAL A 10 -30.27 13.31 -3.87
CA VAL A 10 -30.80 12.12 -3.17
C VAL A 10 -30.14 10.88 -3.77
N THR A 11 -28.86 10.72 -3.54
CA THR A 11 -28.20 9.44 -3.77
C THR A 11 -28.34 8.63 -2.48
N GLY A 12 -29.25 7.64 -2.48
CA GLY A 12 -29.56 6.76 -1.33
C GLY A 12 -28.43 5.79 -0.95
N TYR A 13 -27.17 6.19 -1.13
CA TYR A 13 -26.03 5.44 -0.64
C TYR A 13 -25.90 5.60 0.87
N ALA A 14 -25.50 4.51 1.53
CA ALA A 14 -25.23 4.54 2.96
C ALA A 14 -24.13 5.58 3.25
N SER A 15 -24.34 6.39 4.28
CA SER A 15 -23.32 7.31 4.77
C SER A 15 -22.15 6.51 5.33
N ALA A 16 -20.92 6.95 5.05
CA ALA A 16 -19.73 6.36 5.68
C ALA A 16 -19.75 6.46 7.23
N ARG A 17 -20.61 7.33 7.78
CA ARG A 17 -20.84 7.43 9.23
C ARG A 17 -21.63 6.25 9.79
N ASP A 18 -22.48 5.64 8.98
CA ASP A 18 -23.39 4.55 9.38
C ASP A 18 -22.75 3.17 9.17
N MET A 19 -21.59 3.12 8.51
CA MET A 19 -20.86 1.89 8.25
C MET A 19 -20.03 1.46 9.47
N LYS A 20 -19.95 0.15 9.72
CA LYS A 20 -19.05 -0.41 10.73
C LYS A 20 -17.60 -0.07 10.38
N LYS A 21 -16.85 0.44 11.36
CA LYS A 21 -15.44 0.81 11.23
C LYS A 21 -14.55 -0.22 11.89
N TYR A 22 -13.31 -0.34 11.39
CA TYR A 22 -12.26 -1.07 12.09
C TYR A 22 -11.73 -0.21 13.23
N GLU A 23 -11.69 -0.76 14.43
CA GLU A 23 -11.30 -0.04 15.67
C GLU A 23 -9.91 -0.45 16.18
N GLY A 24 -9.26 -1.43 15.53
CA GLY A 24 -7.92 -1.86 15.89
C GLY A 24 -6.83 -0.92 15.39
N GLU A 25 -5.60 -1.23 15.76
CA GLU A 25 -4.43 -0.51 15.28
C GLU A 25 -4.20 -0.76 13.79
N LEU A 26 -3.98 0.31 13.03
CA LEU A 26 -3.66 0.27 11.61
C LEU A 26 -2.34 1.01 11.38
N HIS A 27 -1.36 0.31 10.81
CA HIS A 27 -0.04 0.84 10.52
C HIS A 27 0.27 0.76 9.03
N ASP A 28 0.96 1.77 8.53
CA ASP A 28 1.48 1.76 7.17
C ASP A 28 2.57 0.69 7.03
N PHE A 29 2.45 -0.14 6.01
CA PHE A 29 3.47 -1.12 5.68
C PHE A 29 4.58 -0.45 4.86
N ILE A 30 5.66 -0.06 5.54
CA ILE A 30 6.83 0.57 4.93
C ILE A 30 8.04 -0.38 5.10
N PRO A 31 8.44 -1.13 4.04
CA PRO A 31 9.59 -2.03 4.11
C PRO A 31 10.87 -1.33 4.58
N GLY A 32 11.63 -1.97 5.47
CA GLY A 32 12.85 -1.41 6.08
C GLY A 32 12.60 -0.59 7.35
N THR A 33 11.34 -0.33 7.70
CA THR A 33 10.96 0.28 8.98
C THR A 33 10.15 -0.70 9.82
N SER A 34 10.16 -0.55 11.16
CA SER A 34 9.36 -1.36 12.09
C SER A 34 9.47 -2.89 11.91
N GLY A 35 10.59 -3.37 11.36
CA GLY A 35 10.81 -4.80 11.08
C GLY A 35 10.08 -5.33 9.84
N TYR A 36 9.38 -4.48 9.08
CA TYR A 36 8.73 -4.87 7.83
C TYR A 36 9.76 -5.12 6.73
N ALA A 37 9.53 -6.16 5.93
CA ALA A 37 10.34 -6.48 4.76
C ALA A 37 9.43 -6.96 3.63
N ALA A 38 9.76 -6.57 2.40
CA ALA A 38 9.11 -7.05 1.20
C ALA A 38 10.15 -7.74 0.31
N TYR A 39 9.80 -8.90 -0.23
CA TYR A 39 10.68 -9.70 -1.07
C TYR A 39 10.01 -9.96 -2.41
N TRP A 40 10.81 -9.94 -3.47
CA TRP A 40 10.40 -10.40 -4.79
C TRP A 40 10.92 -11.82 -5.01
N VAL A 41 10.03 -12.76 -5.36
CA VAL A 41 10.43 -14.12 -5.74
C VAL A 41 11.03 -14.10 -7.15
N GLN A 42 12.36 -14.17 -7.25
CA GLN A 42 13.06 -14.19 -8.53
C GLN A 42 13.18 -15.62 -9.06
N SER A 43 12.69 -15.85 -10.29
CA SER A 43 12.79 -17.15 -10.96
C SER A 43 14.24 -17.49 -11.38
N LYS A 44 15.11 -16.49 -11.57
CA LYS A 44 16.53 -16.67 -11.90
C LYS A 44 17.37 -15.76 -11.01
N PHE A 45 18.28 -16.36 -10.24
CA PHE A 45 19.16 -15.62 -9.34
C PHE A 45 20.43 -15.22 -10.09
N SER A 46 20.67 -13.93 -10.35
CA SER A 46 21.97 -13.51 -10.86
C SER A 46 22.97 -13.51 -9.70
N ILE A 47 23.67 -14.63 -9.49
CA ILE A 47 24.81 -14.70 -8.56
C ILE A 47 25.96 -13.89 -9.17
N TYR A 48 25.90 -12.57 -9.12
CA TYR A 48 27.06 -11.74 -9.39
C TYR A 48 27.87 -11.60 -8.10
N CYS A 49 28.66 -12.64 -7.80
CA CYS A 49 29.67 -12.55 -6.76
C CYS A 49 30.86 -11.76 -7.33
N LYS A 50 30.93 -10.46 -7.02
CA LYS A 50 32.11 -9.65 -7.30
C LYS A 50 33.25 -10.18 -6.42
N LYS A 51 34.06 -11.11 -6.94
CA LYS A 51 35.22 -11.65 -6.22
C LYS A 51 36.11 -10.48 -5.81
N THR A 52 36.12 -10.15 -4.52
CA THR A 52 37.11 -9.23 -3.96
C THR A 52 38.47 -9.92 -4.11
N LYS A 53 39.36 -9.31 -4.90
CA LYS A 53 40.74 -9.77 -5.01
C LYS A 53 41.39 -9.59 -3.64
N MET A 54 41.40 -10.62 -2.80
CA MET A 54 42.25 -10.63 -1.61
C MET A 54 43.70 -10.62 -2.09
N LYS A 55 44.44 -9.56 -1.78
CA LYS A 55 45.90 -9.56 -1.88
C LYS A 55 46.42 -10.56 -0.84
N ARG A 56 47.14 -11.60 -1.27
CA ARG A 56 47.92 -12.45 -0.37
C ARG A 56 49.06 -11.59 0.23
N LYS A 57 49.22 -11.67 1.55
CA LYS A 57 50.42 -11.19 2.27
C LYS A 57 51.55 -12.21 2.10
#